data_AF-W1XUM3-F1
#
_entry.id   AF-W1XUM3-F1
#
_cell.length_a   1.000
_cell.length_b   1.000
_cell.length_c   1.000
_cell.angle_alpha   90.00
_cell.angle_beta   90.00
_cell.angle_gamma   90.00
#
_symmetry.space_group_name_H-M   'P 1'
#
loop_
_entity.id
_entity.type
_entity.pdbx_description
1 polymer ?
#
loop_
_entity_poly.entity_id
_entity_poly.type
_entity_poly.pdbx_seq_one_letter_code
_entity_poly.pdbx_strand_id
1 'polypeptide(L)'
;IKVETTRIGTDARVSLRIGYLNRYSGIAMQQTVIHMAKRYKNLDIRMYSGSHEELYGMLSDRRVDVVFNDQWQILSDDFESHLIDKSTTFI
;
A
#
# COMPACT_ATOMS: atom_id res chain seq x y z
N ILE A 1 24.78 -2.72 -39.86
CA ILE A 1 23.37 -2.48 -39.47
C ILE A 1 23.42 -1.85 -38.08
N LYS A 2 23.11 -0.56 -37.97
CA LYS A 2 23.15 0.20 -36.71
C LYS A 2 21.79 -0.01 -36.05
N VAL A 3 21.75 -0.76 -34.94
CA VAL A 3 20.50 -1.00 -34.23
C VAL A 3 20.28 0.20 -33.31
N GLU A 4 19.38 1.08 -33.72
CA GLU A 4 18.90 2.19 -32.91
C GLU A 4 18.24 1.65 -31.65
N THR A 5 18.58 2.24 -30.51
CA THR A 5 18.00 1.97 -29.20
C THR A 5 16.49 2.14 -29.28
N THR A 6 15.77 1.03 -29.42
CA THR A 6 14.32 1.02 -29.31
C THR A 6 13.99 1.37 -27.86
N ARG A 7 13.48 2.59 -27.63
CA ARG A 7 12.86 2.95 -26.34
C ARG A 7 11.64 2.06 -26.18
N ILE A 8 11.79 1.00 -25.39
CA ILE A 8 10.68 0.17 -24.93
C ILE A 8 9.94 1.01 -23.89
N GLY A 9 9.00 1.83 -24.35
CA GLY A 9 8.14 2.60 -23.47
C GLY A 9 7.33 1.66 -22.60
N THR A 10 7.58 1.70 -21.29
CA THR A 10 6.53 1.40 -20.31
C THR A 10 6.62 2.47 -19.25
N ASP A 11 6.09 3.66 -19.56
CA ASP A 11 5.84 4.74 -18.59
C ASP A 11 4.65 4.35 -17.67
N ALA A 12 4.60 3.08 -17.26
CA ALA A 12 3.57 2.57 -16.39
C ALA A 12 3.83 3.13 -15.00
N ARG A 13 3.05 4.14 -14.63
CA ARG A 13 2.97 4.58 -13.24
C ARG A 13 2.70 3.34 -12.38
N VAL A 14 3.60 3.07 -11.46
CA VAL A 14 3.40 2.02 -10.46
C VAL A 14 2.28 2.53 -9.54
N SER A 15 1.24 1.75 -9.31
CA SER A 15 0.16 2.12 -8.39
C SER A 15 0.24 1.32 -7.10
N LEU A 16 0.07 1.98 -5.96
CA LEU A 16 -0.05 1.36 -4.64
C LEU A 16 -1.39 1.74 -4.01
N ARG A 17 -2.25 0.75 -3.79
CA ARG A 17 -3.60 0.92 -3.22
C ARG A 17 -3.61 0.42 -1.78
N ILE A 18 -3.88 1.32 -0.86
CA ILE A 18 -3.74 1.07 0.58
C ILE A 18 -5.10 1.16 1.25
N GLY A 19 -5.54 0.09 1.89
CA GLY A 19 -6.68 0.09 2.80
C GLY A 19 -6.24 0.49 4.21
N TYR A 20 -7.06 1.25 4.93
CA TYR A 20 -6.82 1.56 6.34
C TYR A 20 -8.10 1.61 7.17
N LEU A 21 -7.99 1.27 8.45
CA LEU A 21 -9.14 1.25 9.36
C LEU A 21 -9.75 2.65 9.52
N ASN A 22 -11.08 2.78 9.41
CA ASN A 22 -11.81 4.06 9.50
C ASN A 22 -11.53 4.85 10.79
N ARG A 23 -11.22 4.16 11.90
CA ARG A 23 -10.89 4.80 13.18
C ARG A 23 -9.41 5.18 13.30
N TYR A 24 -8.60 4.89 12.29
CA TYR A 24 -7.20 5.25 12.25
C TYR A 24 -7.05 6.75 11.93
N SER A 25 -7.04 7.57 12.97
CA SER A 25 -6.79 9.02 12.91
C SER A 25 -5.30 9.38 12.93
N GLY A 26 -4.41 8.40 12.72
CA GLY A 26 -2.98 8.55 12.93
C GLY A 26 -2.30 9.43 11.88
N ILE A 27 -1.78 10.58 12.32
CA ILE A 27 -0.94 11.49 11.52
C ILE A 27 0.24 10.78 10.84
N ALA A 28 0.72 9.69 11.44
CA ALA A 28 1.83 8.88 10.93
C ALA A 28 1.55 8.27 9.54
N MET A 29 0.32 7.82 9.27
CA MET A 29 -0.04 7.24 7.97
C MET A 29 -0.04 8.32 6.89
N GLN A 30 -0.67 9.45 7.17
CA GLN A 30 -0.70 10.60 6.25
C GLN A 30 0.70 11.11 5.96
N GLN A 31 1.54 11.27 7.00
CA GLN A 31 2.94 11.67 6.84
C GLN A 31 3.71 10.65 6.00
N THR A 32 3.55 9.36 6.24
CA THR A 32 4.25 8.31 5.48
C THR A 32 3.89 8.37 4.00
N VAL A 33 2.60 8.54 3.68
CA VAL A 33 2.13 8.69 2.29
C VAL A 33 2.73 9.94 1.63
N ILE A 34 2.79 11.07 2.34
CA ILE A 34 3.44 12.29 1.85
C ILE A 34 4.93 12.05 1.57
N HIS A 35 5.65 11.36 2.46
CA HIS A 35 7.07 11.06 2.26
C HIS A 35 7.29 10.12 1.07
N MET A 36 6.45 9.08 0.91
CA MET A 36 6.51 8.14 -0.21
C MET A 36 6.23 8.84 -1.55
N ALA A 37 5.17 9.64 -1.64
CA ALA A 37 4.85 10.42 -2.84
C ALA A 37 5.95 11.43 -3.20
N LYS A 38 6.65 11.99 -2.20
CA LYS A 38 7.81 12.85 -2.43
C LYS A 38 9.01 12.08 -2.97
N ARG A 39 9.30 10.89 -2.41
CA ARG A 39 10.46 10.05 -2.72
C ARG A 39 10.33 9.35 -4.07
N TYR A 40 9.14 8.93 -4.45
CA TYR A 40 8.86 8.15 -5.65
C TYR A 40 7.85 8.87 -6.55
N LYS A 41 8.36 9.73 -7.45
CA LYS A 41 7.53 10.61 -8.31
C LYS A 41 6.64 9.88 -9.31
N ASN A 42 6.92 8.61 -9.56
CA ASN A 42 6.22 7.79 -10.55
C ASN A 42 5.23 6.82 -9.89
N LEU A 43 5.01 6.96 -8.58
CA LEU A 43 4.13 6.13 -7.76
C LEU A 43 2.76 6.82 -7.58
N ASP A 44 1.69 6.21 -8.07
CA ASP A 44 0.30 6.60 -7.80
C ASP A 44 -0.18 5.94 -6.51
N ILE A 45 -0.36 6.71 -5.43
CA ILE A 45 -0.84 6.17 -4.15
C ILE A 45 -2.33 6.46 -4.00
N ARG A 46 -3.13 5.43 -3.77
CA ARG A 46 -4.57 5.54 -3.49
C ARG A 46 -4.88 4.97 -2.12
N MET A 47 -5.72 5.68 -1.37
CA MET A 47 -6.09 5.27 -0.01
C MET A 47 -7.59 5.04 0.09
N TYR A 48 -7.98 3.97 0.78
CA TYR A 48 -9.37 3.56 1.01
C TYR A 48 -9.57 3.31 2.50
N SER A 49 -10.56 3.94 3.10
CA SER A 49 -10.91 3.71 4.50
C SER A 49 -12.03 2.66 4.59
N GLY A 50 -11.99 1.78 5.60
CA GLY A 50 -13.05 0.79 5.83
C GLY A 50 -13.09 0.26 7.26
N SER A 51 -14.17 -0.47 7.60
CA SER A 51 -14.20 -1.40 8.73
C SER A 51 -13.29 -2.61 8.47
N HIS A 52 -13.04 -3.46 9.47
CA HIS A 52 -12.28 -4.69 9.26
C HIS A 52 -12.87 -5.58 8.17
N GLU A 53 -14.20 -5.75 8.15
CA GLU A 53 -14.91 -6.56 7.16
C GLU A 53 -14.80 -5.96 5.76
N GLU A 54 -14.96 -4.64 5.63
CA GLU A 54 -14.79 -3.94 4.35
C GLU A 54 -13.35 -4.06 3.84
N LEU A 55 -12.36 -3.95 4.73
CA LEU A 55 -10.95 -4.08 4.38
C LEU A 55 -10.59 -5.51 3.96
N TYR A 56 -11.14 -6.52 4.64
CA TYR A 56 -10.98 -7.92 4.24
C TYR A 56 -11.63 -8.20 2.88
N GLY A 57 -12.82 -7.66 2.64
CA GLY A 57 -13.47 -7.70 1.32
C GLY A 57 -12.62 -7.02 0.24
N MET A 58 -12.04 -5.86 0.55
CA MET A 58 -11.16 -5.16 -0.38
C MET A 58 -9.88 -5.94 -0.72
N LEU A 59 -9.30 -6.69 0.24
CA LEU A 59 -8.18 -7.60 -0.04
C LEU A 59 -8.61 -8.78 -0.92
N SER A 60 -9.73 -9.41 -0.58
CA SER A 60 -10.28 -10.56 -1.30
C SER A 60 -10.60 -10.22 -2.76
N ASP A 61 -11.19 -9.04 -2.99
CA ASP A 61 -11.53 -8.52 -4.31
C ASP A 61 -10.32 -7.90 -5.04
N ARG A 62 -9.13 -7.92 -4.43
CA ARG A 62 -7.89 -7.27 -4.93
C ARG A 62 -8.08 -5.78 -5.26
N ARG A 63 -8.97 -5.10 -4.52
CA ARG A 63 -9.21 -3.66 -4.63
C ARG A 63 -8.09 -2.85 -3.97
N VAL A 64 -7.45 -3.43 -2.95
CA VAL A 64 -6.25 -2.88 -2.29
C VAL A 64 -5.13 -3.90 -2.36
N ASP A 65 -3.89 -3.40 -2.28
CA ASP A 65 -2.67 -4.21 -2.29
C ASP A 65 -2.20 -4.51 -0.86
N VAL A 66 -2.43 -3.58 0.08
CA VAL A 66 -2.04 -3.69 1.51
C VAL A 66 -3.14 -3.08 2.39
N VAL A 67 -3.34 -3.63 3.58
CA VAL A 67 -4.24 -3.09 4.60
C VAL A 67 -3.50 -2.78 5.91
N PHE A 68 -3.82 -1.65 6.53
CA PHE A 68 -3.40 -1.29 7.88
C PHE A 68 -4.62 -1.28 8.81
N ASN A 69 -4.62 -2.12 9.84
CA ASN A 69 -5.67 -2.16 10.87
C ASN A 69 -5.05 -2.49 12.24
N ASP A 70 -5.86 -2.37 13.30
CA ASP A 70 -5.49 -2.67 14.69
C ASP A 70 -5.67 -4.16 15.06
N GLN A 71 -5.80 -5.03 14.05
CA GLN A 71 -5.98 -6.47 14.13
C GLN A 71 -7.12 -6.94 15.05
N TRP A 72 -8.26 -7.32 14.47
CA TRP A 72 -9.40 -7.91 15.20
C TRP A 72 -9.69 -9.37 14.89
N GLN A 73 -9.04 -9.98 13.90
CA GLN A 73 -9.28 -11.36 13.49
C GLN A 73 -8.02 -12.23 13.57
N ILE A 74 -8.25 -13.54 13.68
CA ILE A 74 -7.23 -14.57 13.53
C ILE A 74 -6.58 -14.39 12.15
N LEU A 75 -5.25 -14.42 12.09
CA LEU A 75 -4.52 -14.30 10.84
C LEU A 75 -4.95 -15.44 9.90
N SER A 76 -5.35 -15.11 8.68
CA SER A 76 -5.59 -16.10 7.63
C SER A 76 -4.28 -16.42 6.92
N ASP A 77 -4.10 -17.68 6.53
CA ASP A 77 -3.00 -18.10 5.66
C ASP A 77 -3.16 -17.57 4.21
N ASP A 78 -4.32 -16.98 3.88
CA ASP A 78 -4.59 -16.37 2.56
C ASP A 78 -3.78 -15.08 2.31
N PHE A 79 -3.28 -14.45 3.38
CA PHE A 79 -2.57 -13.18 3.31
C PHE A 79 -1.33 -13.16 4.20
N GLU A 80 -0.24 -12.59 3.69
CA GLU A 80 0.94 -12.36 4.50
C GLU A 80 0.66 -11.25 5.52
N SER A 81 0.63 -11.63 6.80
CA SER A 81 0.29 -10.73 7.90
C SER A 81 1.52 -10.43 8.74
N HIS A 82 1.80 -9.14 8.95
CA HIS A 82 2.91 -8.70 9.79
C HIS A 82 2.43 -7.80 10.92
N LEU A 83 2.80 -8.16 12.16
CA LEU A 83 2.61 -7.31 13.32
C LEU A 83 3.61 -6.16 13.30
N ILE A 84 3.11 -4.92 13.34
CA ILE A 84 3.94 -3.73 13.51
C ILE A 84 4.19 -3.52 15.01
N ASP A 85 4.99 -4.40 15.61
CA ASP A 85 5.43 -4.36 17.02
C ASP A 85 6.49 -3.27 17.24
N LYS A 86 7.42 -3.12 16.28
CA LYS A 86 8.54 -2.18 16.31
C LYS A 86 8.84 -1.65 14.92
N SER A 87 8.92 -0.33 14.79
CA SER A 87 9.50 0.32 13.62
C SER A 87 11.00 0.07 13.59
N THR A 88 11.46 -0.87 12.77
CA THR A 88 12.89 -0.96 12.43
C THR A 88 13.15 0.03 11.30
N THR A 89 13.59 1.23 11.67
CA THR A 89 14.07 2.22 10.70
C THR A 89 15.49 1.84 10.30
N PHE A 90 15.70 1.50 9.03
CA PHE A 90 17.05 1.47 8.44
C PHE A 90 17.42 2.92 8.09
N ILE A 91 18.45 3.45 8.75
CA ILE A 91 19.09 4.74 8.45
C ILE A 91 20.30 4.48 7.56
#